data_AF-A0A2E4H558-F1
#
_entry.id   AF-A0A2E4H558-F1
#
_cell.length_a   1.000
_cell.length_b   1.000
_cell.length_c   1.000
_cell.angle_alpha   90.00
_cell.angle_beta   90.00
_cell.angle_gamma   90.00
#
_symmetry.space_group_name_H-M   'P 1'
#
loop_
_entity.id
_entity.type
_entity.pdbx_description
1 polymer ?
#
loop_
_entity_poly.entity_id
_entity_poly.type
_entity_poly.pdbx_seq_one_letter_code
_entity_poly.pdbx_strand_id
1 'polypeptide(L)'
;MGIDRTEMFGAREGNGGIIRCDACPVLCRIRPGRTGACSRYANEDGRLIRTDALVLAARNATEGGEIVPFLSDQPNWDGNPITGKDVFVTGIGSGTTYPDYKPAPFIVSSDYEGVDTVTVVTEGIFSYCGVKVKIDTDRHIGSETAAVRVDGEHVGHITTAEYGSQMLSIGGVNHLTGGTKKEGNVTCRSMMALCNKEAIEVAIDDGSLLIIQAGKAPIINGLEEQRMRVGCGSAAIGIFAKQWFGEADEVVVVDDHITGVLSEHQAGKVLNMPPSGIKMSGRRSTPGRYFQVAEPGSGWGGTDIKDPLSIIEGFDPEVAWPGMRLLMTSTTGEDAIYCVLDEELRPVETDMPQALKIVVGRIGENCEPSLSTVLFMGGAGGSLRAGVTENPVHLTRSVRRRLTRVTMGGAPVYVWPGGGITAMVDVMQMPDQSFGHVPTPAIVAPIEFTLARSDYAELGGHTGHVTSLEDILAEFSETARREIWRPDNPWPLTKNGT
;
A
#
# COMPACT_ATOMS: atom_id res chain seq x y z
N MET A 1 -3.30 10.24 -33.46
CA MET A 1 -3.31 8.90 -34.11
C MET A 1 -2.29 8.06 -33.37
N GLY A 2 -2.57 6.79 -33.07
CA GLY A 2 -1.62 5.97 -32.30
C GLY A 2 -0.37 5.61 -33.11
N ILE A 3 0.77 5.43 -32.44
CA ILE A 3 2.01 4.93 -33.08
C ILE A 3 1.79 3.46 -33.46
N ASP A 4 2.14 3.10 -34.70
CA ASP A 4 2.05 1.72 -35.17
C ASP A 4 3.11 0.84 -34.49
N ARG A 5 2.67 -0.07 -33.63
CA ARG A 5 3.52 -1.05 -32.92
C ARG A 5 3.36 -2.46 -33.48
N THR A 6 2.81 -2.61 -34.69
CA THR A 6 2.55 -3.92 -35.28
C THR A 6 3.80 -4.77 -35.38
N GLU A 7 4.92 -4.23 -35.85
CA GLU A 7 6.17 -5.02 -36.00
C GLU A 7 6.73 -5.52 -34.66
N MET A 8 6.52 -4.75 -33.60
CA MET A 8 7.03 -5.08 -32.27
C MET A 8 6.14 -6.10 -31.55
N PHE A 9 4.83 -5.87 -31.60
CA PHE A 9 3.85 -6.57 -30.75
C PHE A 9 2.79 -7.33 -31.52
N GLY A 10 2.96 -7.58 -32.83
CA GLY A 10 1.95 -8.32 -33.58
C GLY A 10 2.35 -8.71 -34.99
N ALA A 11 1.33 -9.14 -35.73
CA ALA A 11 1.45 -9.48 -37.14
C ALA A 11 0.13 -9.23 -37.87
N ARG A 12 0.20 -8.72 -39.09
CA ARG A 12 -0.97 -8.62 -39.99
C ARG A 12 -1.31 -10.00 -40.51
N GLU A 13 -2.58 -10.40 -40.42
CA GLU A 13 -3.04 -11.72 -40.85
C GLU A 13 -4.12 -11.62 -41.93
N GLY A 14 -3.84 -12.25 -43.08
CA GLY A 14 -4.74 -12.27 -44.23
C GLY A 14 -5.00 -10.88 -44.82
N ASN A 15 -6.05 -10.77 -45.64
CA ASN A 15 -6.37 -9.55 -46.40
C ASN A 15 -7.47 -8.68 -45.75
N GLY A 16 -7.98 -9.10 -44.58
CA GLY A 16 -9.11 -8.45 -43.91
C GLY A 16 -8.73 -7.37 -42.89
N GLY A 17 -7.48 -6.90 -42.90
CA GLY A 17 -6.97 -5.92 -41.93
C GLY A 17 -6.89 -6.43 -40.49
N ILE A 18 -6.94 -7.76 -40.27
CA ILE A 18 -6.84 -8.36 -38.94
C ILE A 18 -5.39 -8.30 -38.46
N ILE A 19 -5.21 -8.00 -37.18
CA ILE A 19 -3.92 -8.08 -36.51
C ILE A 19 -3.95 -9.15 -35.42
N ARG A 20 -2.96 -10.03 -35.41
CA ARG A 20 -2.63 -10.87 -34.25
C ARG A 20 -1.76 -10.05 -33.29
N CYS A 21 -2.18 -9.92 -32.03
CA CYS A 21 -1.42 -9.25 -30.99
C CYS A 21 -0.56 -10.27 -30.23
N ASP A 22 0.75 -10.12 -30.32
CA ASP A 22 1.79 -10.97 -29.72
C ASP A 22 2.27 -10.44 -28.37
N ALA A 23 1.53 -9.54 -27.73
CA ALA A 23 1.88 -8.93 -26.44
C ALA A 23 1.51 -9.80 -25.22
N CYS A 24 0.94 -11.00 -25.41
CA CYS A 24 0.71 -11.99 -24.35
C CYS A 24 0.39 -13.37 -24.96
N PRO A 25 0.39 -14.45 -24.15
CA PRO A 25 0.11 -15.82 -24.63
C PRO A 25 -1.26 -16.03 -25.30
N VAL A 26 -2.21 -15.10 -25.15
CA VAL A 26 -3.56 -15.23 -25.72
C VAL A 26 -3.57 -15.04 -27.24
N LEU A 27 -2.61 -14.31 -27.80
CA LEU A 27 -2.48 -14.07 -29.25
C LEU A 27 -3.77 -13.59 -29.92
N CYS A 28 -4.42 -12.57 -29.34
CA CYS A 28 -5.72 -12.08 -29.81
C CYS A 28 -5.69 -11.69 -31.29
N ARG A 29 -6.70 -12.12 -32.07
CA ARG A 29 -6.92 -11.66 -33.45
C ARG A 29 -7.91 -10.49 -33.44
N ILE A 30 -7.40 -9.28 -33.56
CA ILE A 30 -8.13 -8.03 -33.41
C ILE A 30 -8.58 -7.54 -34.80
N ARG A 31 -9.89 -7.38 -34.98
CA ARG A 31 -10.47 -6.80 -36.22
C ARG A 31 -10.29 -5.27 -36.25
N PRO A 32 -10.24 -4.63 -37.43
CA PRO A 32 -10.18 -3.17 -37.54
C PRO A 32 -11.25 -2.48 -36.69
N GLY A 33 -10.87 -1.40 -35.99
CA GLY A 33 -11.75 -0.61 -35.13
C GLY A 33 -12.12 -1.29 -33.80
N ARG A 34 -11.41 -2.35 -33.39
CA ARG A 34 -11.67 -3.08 -32.14
C ARG A 34 -10.44 -3.09 -31.23
N THR A 35 -10.70 -3.28 -29.94
CA THR A 35 -9.68 -3.55 -28.93
C THR A 35 -9.45 -5.05 -28.77
N GLY A 36 -8.24 -5.41 -28.33
CA GLY A 36 -7.94 -6.75 -27.85
C GLY A 36 -8.64 -7.06 -26.53
N ALA A 37 -8.60 -8.33 -26.10
CA ALA A 37 -9.36 -8.78 -24.93
C ALA A 37 -8.92 -8.15 -23.59
N CYS A 38 -7.69 -7.63 -23.51
CA CYS A 38 -7.20 -6.87 -22.34
C CYS A 38 -7.40 -5.35 -22.46
N SER A 39 -7.97 -4.88 -23.57
CA SER A 39 -8.11 -3.46 -23.92
C SER A 39 -6.83 -2.62 -24.02
N ARG A 40 -5.64 -3.17 -23.70
CA ARG A 40 -4.35 -2.47 -23.77
C ARG A 40 -3.84 -2.20 -25.20
N TYR A 41 -4.37 -2.92 -26.18
CA TYR A 41 -4.01 -2.79 -27.59
C TYR A 41 -5.27 -2.74 -28.46
N ALA A 42 -5.23 -1.93 -29.52
CA ALA A 42 -6.31 -1.81 -30.49
C ALA A 42 -5.79 -1.92 -31.92
N ASN A 43 -6.68 -2.31 -32.84
CA ASN A 43 -6.42 -2.29 -34.27
C ASN A 43 -7.03 -1.02 -34.87
N GLU A 44 -6.18 -0.03 -35.14
CA GLU A 44 -6.54 1.22 -35.82
C GLU A 44 -6.11 1.14 -37.28
N ASP A 45 -7.06 0.84 -38.16
CA ASP A 45 -6.86 0.74 -39.61
C ASP A 45 -5.72 -0.19 -40.04
N GLY A 46 -5.65 -1.39 -39.42
CA GLY A 46 -4.62 -2.38 -39.72
C GLY A 46 -3.26 -2.08 -39.07
N ARG A 47 -3.25 -1.21 -38.04
CA ARG A 47 -2.09 -0.89 -37.20
C ARG A 47 -2.38 -1.23 -35.75
N LEU A 48 -1.46 -1.94 -35.09
CA LEU A 48 -1.57 -2.27 -33.68
C LEU A 48 -1.10 -1.07 -32.87
N ILE A 49 -2.03 -0.40 -32.20
CA ILE A 49 -1.71 0.76 -31.37
C ILE A 49 -1.83 0.40 -29.90
N ARG A 50 -1.04 1.09 -29.07
CA ARG A 50 -1.26 1.18 -27.62
C ARG A 50 -2.50 2.04 -27.36
N THR A 51 -3.37 1.60 -26.46
CA THR A 51 -4.53 2.39 -26.02
C THR A 51 -4.18 3.30 -24.85
N ASP A 52 -3.30 2.84 -23.95
CA ASP A 52 -2.72 3.65 -22.89
C ASP A 52 -1.46 4.34 -23.40
N ALA A 53 -1.38 5.66 -23.22
CA ALA A 53 -0.22 6.46 -23.59
C ALA A 53 1.01 6.10 -22.75
N LEU A 54 2.19 6.18 -23.37
CA LEU A 54 3.46 6.14 -22.63
C LEU A 54 3.50 7.30 -21.63
N VAL A 55 3.78 7.01 -20.37
CA VAL A 55 3.86 8.05 -19.34
C VAL A 55 5.30 8.52 -19.14
N LEU A 56 5.49 9.82 -19.25
CA LEU A 56 6.75 10.52 -18.98
C LEU A 56 6.60 11.31 -17.68
N ALA A 57 7.41 10.98 -16.67
CA ALA A 57 7.47 11.77 -15.45
C ALA A 57 8.37 12.99 -15.66
N ALA A 58 7.91 14.19 -15.25
CA ALA A 58 8.63 15.44 -15.45
C ALA A 58 8.72 16.28 -14.16
N ARG A 59 9.92 16.77 -13.80
CA ARG A 59 10.11 17.60 -12.59
C ARG A 59 9.52 19.01 -12.68
N ASN A 60 9.47 19.60 -13.88
CA ASN A 60 9.12 21.01 -14.11
C ASN A 60 7.93 21.18 -15.09
N ALA A 61 6.90 20.36 -14.95
CA ALA A 61 5.66 20.49 -15.73
C ALA A 61 4.61 21.31 -14.96
N THR A 62 3.85 22.17 -15.65
CA THR A 62 2.66 22.83 -15.07
C THR A 62 1.44 21.90 -15.12
N GLU A 63 0.40 22.19 -14.34
CA GLU A 63 -0.92 21.57 -14.55
C GLU A 63 -1.32 21.74 -16.02
N GLY A 64 -1.49 20.62 -16.73
CA GLY A 64 -1.74 20.59 -18.18
C GLY A 64 -0.56 20.12 -19.06
N GLY A 65 0.61 19.80 -18.49
CA GLY A 65 1.67 19.04 -19.18
C GLY A 65 2.60 19.84 -20.11
N GLU A 66 2.50 21.17 -20.13
CA GLU A 66 3.53 22.01 -20.74
C GLU A 66 4.80 21.97 -19.87
N ILE A 67 5.93 21.60 -20.48
CA ILE A 67 7.25 21.76 -19.88
C ILE A 67 7.55 23.26 -19.94
N VAL A 68 7.72 23.92 -18.79
CA VAL A 68 8.18 25.30 -18.77
C VAL A 68 9.64 25.28 -19.22
N PRO A 69 10.00 25.89 -20.38
CA PRO A 69 11.40 26.04 -20.73
C PRO A 69 12.02 26.95 -19.67
N PHE A 70 12.95 26.43 -18.88
CA PHE A 70 13.59 27.21 -17.83
C PHE A 70 14.54 28.24 -18.48
N LEU A 71 14.00 29.45 -18.67
CA LEU A 71 14.67 30.76 -18.71
C LEU A 71 15.84 30.96 -19.69
N SER A 72 15.54 31.82 -20.66
CA SER A 72 16.39 32.54 -21.61
C SER A 72 17.55 33.39 -21.03
N ASP A 73 17.98 33.19 -19.77
CA ASP A 73 18.93 34.09 -19.07
C ASP A 73 20.17 33.40 -18.44
N GLN A 74 20.57 32.21 -18.92
CA GLN A 74 21.84 31.58 -18.54
C GLN A 74 22.92 31.82 -19.62
N PRO A 75 24.06 32.49 -19.32
CA PRO A 75 25.08 32.84 -20.32
C PRO A 75 25.86 31.66 -20.93
N ASN A 76 25.66 30.43 -20.43
CA ASN A 76 26.41 29.22 -20.82
C ASN A 76 25.49 28.01 -21.06
N TRP A 77 24.28 28.23 -21.57
CA TRP A 77 23.41 27.13 -21.99
C TRP A 77 23.90 26.54 -23.32
N ASP A 78 24.16 25.23 -23.35
CA ASP A 78 24.70 24.48 -24.50
C ASP A 78 23.65 24.14 -25.58
N GLY A 79 22.42 24.61 -25.38
CA GLY A 79 21.33 24.41 -26.33
C GLY A 79 20.65 23.05 -26.23
N ASN A 80 20.95 22.20 -25.23
CA ASN A 80 20.26 20.92 -25.06
C ASN A 80 19.11 21.05 -24.01
N PRO A 81 17.83 21.12 -24.43
CA PRO A 81 16.71 21.42 -23.53
C PRO A 81 16.20 20.19 -22.75
N ILE A 82 16.76 19.00 -22.97
CA ILE A 82 16.22 17.75 -22.45
C ILE A 82 17.36 16.90 -21.88
N THR A 83 17.34 16.69 -20.57
CA THR A 83 18.28 15.79 -19.90
C THR A 83 17.53 14.81 -19.00
N GLY A 84 18.18 13.70 -18.61
CA GLY A 84 17.63 12.78 -17.60
C GLY A 84 17.38 13.45 -16.23
N LYS A 85 17.84 14.69 -16.05
CA LYS A 85 17.58 15.49 -14.84
C LYS A 85 16.12 15.93 -14.72
N ASP A 86 15.41 16.05 -15.84
CA ASP A 86 14.08 16.68 -15.89
C ASP A 86 12.97 15.74 -16.32
N VAL A 87 13.29 14.70 -17.12
CA VAL A 87 12.31 13.74 -17.67
C VAL A 87 12.75 12.30 -17.43
N PHE A 88 11.80 11.45 -17.05
CA PHE A 88 12.00 10.02 -16.87
C PHE A 88 10.93 9.23 -17.62
N VAL A 89 11.37 8.23 -18.41
CA VAL A 89 10.47 7.33 -19.15
C VAL A 89 10.01 6.21 -18.21
N THR A 90 8.71 6.16 -17.92
CA THR A 90 8.15 5.12 -17.04
C THR A 90 7.71 3.88 -17.83
N GLY A 91 7.51 2.77 -17.13
CA GLY A 91 6.97 1.52 -17.71
C GLY A 91 5.50 1.61 -18.11
N ILE A 92 4.76 2.64 -17.70
CA ILE A 92 3.31 2.72 -17.93
C ILE A 92 3.05 3.00 -19.41
N GLY A 93 2.27 2.14 -20.06
CA GLY A 93 1.97 2.27 -21.49
C GLY A 93 3.13 1.85 -22.40
N SER A 94 4.24 1.36 -21.85
CA SER A 94 5.45 1.04 -22.62
C SER A 94 5.32 -0.24 -23.46
N GLY A 95 4.37 -1.11 -23.14
CA GLY A 95 4.27 -2.44 -23.73
C GLY A 95 5.13 -3.45 -22.97
N THR A 96 5.39 -4.63 -23.54
CA THR A 96 5.90 -5.76 -22.77
C THR A 96 7.05 -6.48 -23.45
N THR A 97 7.74 -7.37 -22.73
CA THR A 97 8.83 -8.22 -23.24
C THR A 97 8.35 -9.55 -23.81
N TYR A 98 7.04 -9.76 -23.99
CA TYR A 98 6.49 -11.02 -24.49
C TYR A 98 6.53 -11.10 -26.04
N PRO A 99 6.83 -12.28 -26.65
CA PRO A 99 7.40 -13.47 -26.01
C PRO A 99 8.80 -13.22 -25.45
N ASP A 100 9.10 -13.92 -24.36
CA ASP A 100 10.12 -13.58 -23.35
C ASP A 100 11.58 -13.43 -23.83
N TYR A 101 11.90 -13.74 -25.08
CA TYR A 101 13.22 -13.53 -25.67
C TYR A 101 13.41 -12.13 -26.26
N LYS A 102 12.34 -11.32 -26.35
CA LYS A 102 12.41 -9.97 -26.89
C LYS A 102 13.00 -9.00 -25.86
N PRO A 103 13.93 -8.11 -26.27
CA PRO A 103 14.36 -6.99 -25.43
C PRO A 103 13.17 -6.14 -24.99
N ALA A 104 13.34 -5.43 -23.86
CA ALA A 104 12.38 -4.48 -23.36
C ALA A 104 12.04 -3.42 -24.40
N PRO A 105 10.79 -2.92 -24.41
CA PRO A 105 10.33 -2.04 -25.47
C PRO A 105 11.04 -0.69 -25.52
N PHE A 106 11.61 -0.27 -24.39
CA PHE A 106 12.53 0.86 -24.33
C PHE A 106 13.73 0.51 -23.46
N ILE A 107 14.91 0.76 -24.00
CA ILE A 107 16.18 0.74 -23.28
C ILE A 107 16.78 2.12 -23.50
N VAL A 108 16.56 3.01 -22.55
CA VAL A 108 16.76 4.44 -22.72
C VAL A 108 18.13 4.85 -22.20
N SER A 109 18.96 5.46 -23.05
CA SER A 109 20.20 6.11 -22.58
C SER A 109 19.95 7.58 -22.25
N SER A 110 20.50 8.04 -21.12
CA SER A 110 20.48 9.44 -20.72
C SER A 110 21.70 9.83 -19.89
N ASP A 111 22.15 11.09 -19.98
CA ASP A 111 23.07 11.65 -19.00
C ASP A 111 22.28 12.07 -17.75
N TYR A 112 22.73 11.59 -16.59
CA TYR A 112 22.24 12.05 -15.30
C TYR A 112 23.42 12.35 -14.39
N GLU A 113 23.58 13.63 -14.02
CA GLU A 113 24.66 14.12 -13.15
C GLU A 113 26.07 13.70 -13.63
N GLY A 114 26.30 13.68 -14.95
CA GLY A 114 27.58 13.31 -15.56
C GLY A 114 27.83 11.80 -15.65
N VAL A 115 26.81 10.99 -15.39
CA VAL A 115 26.84 9.53 -15.56
C VAL A 115 26.01 9.15 -16.79
N ASP A 116 26.63 8.40 -17.72
CA ASP A 116 25.91 7.74 -18.81
C ASP A 116 25.07 6.58 -18.23
N THR A 117 23.77 6.81 -18.13
CA THR A 117 22.80 5.89 -17.53
C THR A 117 21.98 5.19 -18.60
N VAL A 118 21.61 3.94 -18.32
CA VAL A 118 20.61 3.20 -19.07
C VAL A 118 19.42 2.90 -18.14
N THR A 119 18.21 3.16 -18.62
CA THR A 119 16.97 2.72 -17.99
C THR A 119 16.25 1.75 -18.91
N VAL A 120 16.12 0.50 -18.47
CA VAL A 120 15.32 -0.52 -19.16
C VAL A 120 13.89 -0.45 -18.67
N VAL A 121 12.93 -0.27 -19.56
CA VAL A 121 11.54 0.09 -19.26
C VAL A 121 10.58 -0.91 -19.89
N THR A 122 9.69 -1.50 -19.08
CA THR A 122 8.66 -2.44 -19.57
C THR A 122 7.44 -2.52 -18.65
N GLU A 123 6.32 -2.95 -19.20
CA GLU A 123 5.23 -3.56 -18.45
C GLU A 123 5.46 -5.08 -18.29
N GLY A 124 5.61 -5.53 -17.05
CA GLY A 124 5.70 -6.94 -16.70
C GLY A 124 4.32 -7.57 -16.56
N ILE A 125 4.16 -8.81 -17.04
CA ILE A 125 2.99 -9.64 -16.72
C ILE A 125 3.32 -10.45 -15.46
N PHE A 126 2.70 -10.10 -14.34
CA PHE A 126 2.94 -10.70 -13.03
C PHE A 126 1.86 -11.73 -12.69
N SER A 127 2.18 -13.02 -12.88
CA SER A 127 1.35 -14.13 -12.40
C SER A 127 1.60 -14.48 -10.94
N TYR A 128 2.79 -14.15 -10.43
CA TYR A 128 3.20 -14.35 -9.04
C TYR A 128 3.20 -13.00 -8.31
N CYS A 129 2.00 -12.46 -8.08
CA CYS A 129 1.81 -11.20 -7.38
C CYS A 129 0.56 -11.22 -6.49
N GLY A 130 0.49 -10.23 -5.60
CA GLY A 130 -0.63 -9.97 -4.70
C GLY A 130 -0.58 -8.53 -4.22
N VAL A 131 -1.62 -8.10 -3.53
CA VAL A 131 -1.62 -6.85 -2.76
C VAL A 131 -1.64 -7.15 -1.27
N LYS A 132 -0.88 -6.36 -0.51
CA LYS A 132 -0.94 -6.33 0.95
C LYS A 132 -1.71 -5.10 1.35
N VAL A 133 -2.75 -5.28 2.16
CA VAL A 133 -3.62 -4.19 2.61
C VAL A 133 -3.45 -4.04 4.12
N LYS A 134 -3.10 -2.84 4.58
CA LYS A 134 -3.14 -2.45 5.99
C LYS A 134 -4.39 -1.61 6.19
N ILE A 135 -5.25 -2.01 7.12
CA ILE A 135 -6.50 -1.34 7.46
C ILE A 135 -6.34 -0.79 8.87
N ASP A 136 -6.28 0.53 9.02
CA ASP A 136 -6.20 1.15 10.35
C ASP A 136 -7.57 1.16 11.01
N THR A 137 -7.68 0.32 12.03
CA THR A 137 -8.90 0.12 12.80
C THR A 137 -8.59 -0.65 14.09
N ASP A 138 -9.32 -0.29 15.13
CA ASP A 138 -9.36 -1.06 16.37
C ASP A 138 -10.52 -2.06 16.40
N ARG A 139 -11.40 -2.03 15.39
CA ARG A 139 -12.51 -2.97 15.28
C ARG A 139 -12.01 -4.34 14.88
N HIS A 140 -12.62 -5.37 15.48
CA HIS A 140 -12.44 -6.72 15.00
C HIS A 140 -13.13 -6.91 13.64
N ILE A 141 -12.35 -7.23 12.59
CA ILE A 141 -12.89 -7.49 11.25
C ILE A 141 -13.11 -8.98 10.96
N GLY A 142 -12.51 -9.86 11.76
CA GLY A 142 -12.55 -11.32 11.63
C GLY A 142 -11.27 -11.98 12.11
N SER A 143 -11.29 -13.30 12.22
CA SER A 143 -10.13 -14.07 12.72
C SER A 143 -8.98 -14.11 11.72
N GLU A 144 -7.74 -14.26 12.21
CA GLU A 144 -6.59 -14.55 11.35
C GLU A 144 -6.88 -15.78 10.47
N THR A 145 -6.39 -15.76 9.24
CA THR A 145 -6.65 -16.76 8.18
C THR A 145 -8.08 -16.82 7.64
N ALA A 146 -9.03 -16.05 8.19
CA ALA A 146 -10.38 -15.97 7.64
C ALA A 146 -10.33 -15.53 6.16
N ALA A 147 -11.19 -16.14 5.34
CA ALA A 147 -11.22 -15.88 3.91
C ALA A 147 -11.76 -14.47 3.63
N VAL A 148 -11.10 -13.76 2.74
CA VAL A 148 -11.55 -12.49 2.16
C VAL A 148 -12.27 -12.81 0.86
N ARG A 149 -13.52 -12.35 0.74
CA ARG A 149 -14.36 -12.59 -0.43
C ARG A 149 -14.75 -11.31 -1.16
N VAL A 150 -14.80 -11.41 -2.49
CA VAL A 150 -15.39 -10.41 -3.38
C VAL A 150 -16.33 -11.15 -4.33
N ASP A 151 -17.56 -10.68 -4.52
CA ASP A 151 -18.59 -11.34 -5.34
C ASP A 151 -18.77 -12.85 -5.04
N GLY A 152 -18.59 -13.21 -3.76
CA GLY A 152 -18.64 -14.58 -3.23
C GLY A 152 -17.38 -15.42 -3.45
N GLU A 153 -16.42 -14.97 -4.27
CA GLU A 153 -15.17 -15.69 -4.55
C GLU A 153 -14.13 -15.43 -3.47
N HIS A 154 -13.40 -16.48 -3.07
CA HIS A 154 -12.28 -16.38 -2.12
C HIS A 154 -11.06 -15.79 -2.83
N VAL A 155 -10.70 -14.55 -2.51
CA VAL A 155 -9.63 -13.80 -3.21
C VAL A 155 -8.37 -13.59 -2.36
N GLY A 156 -8.41 -13.99 -1.08
CA GLY A 156 -7.34 -13.71 -0.12
C GLY A 156 -7.74 -14.06 1.30
N HIS A 157 -6.97 -13.62 2.29
CA HIS A 157 -7.24 -13.89 3.70
C HIS A 157 -6.79 -12.74 4.62
N ILE A 158 -7.34 -12.70 5.83
CA ILE A 158 -6.77 -11.93 6.94
C ILE A 158 -5.42 -12.55 7.30
N THR A 159 -4.34 -11.77 7.19
CA THR A 159 -2.99 -12.21 7.50
C THR A 159 -2.73 -12.18 8.99
N THR A 160 -2.84 -11.01 9.62
CA THR A 160 -2.60 -10.82 11.06
C THR A 160 -3.12 -9.45 11.50
N ALA A 161 -3.12 -9.20 12.81
CA ALA A 161 -3.25 -7.86 13.37
C ALA A 161 -1.88 -7.31 13.76
N GLU A 162 -1.59 -6.09 13.33
CA GLU A 162 -0.43 -5.32 13.82
C GLU A 162 -0.94 -4.07 14.54
N TYR A 163 -0.06 -3.32 15.18
CA TYR A 163 -0.37 -2.15 15.99
C TYR A 163 -1.50 -1.29 15.38
N GLY A 164 -2.71 -1.31 15.97
CA GLY A 164 -3.88 -0.53 15.50
C GLY A 164 -4.37 -0.83 14.07
N SER A 165 -4.01 -1.98 13.51
CA SER A 165 -4.32 -2.32 12.13
C SER A 165 -4.62 -3.80 11.91
N GLN A 166 -5.51 -4.07 10.96
CA GLN A 166 -5.78 -5.40 10.45
C GLN A 166 -5.16 -5.56 9.06
N MET A 167 -4.47 -6.68 8.82
CA MET A 167 -3.72 -6.91 7.57
C MET A 167 -4.41 -7.93 6.68
N LEU A 168 -4.60 -7.61 5.40
CA LEU A 168 -5.11 -8.54 4.40
C LEU A 168 -4.04 -8.88 3.36
N SER A 169 -4.08 -10.12 2.87
CA SER A 169 -3.37 -10.54 1.66
C SER A 169 -4.39 -10.92 0.60
N ILE A 170 -4.48 -10.14 -0.47
CA ILE A 170 -5.39 -10.38 -1.60
C ILE A 170 -4.56 -10.75 -2.84
N GLY A 171 -4.99 -11.76 -3.58
CA GLY A 171 -4.25 -12.27 -4.73
C GLY A 171 -3.28 -13.40 -4.39
N GLY A 172 -2.33 -13.63 -5.28
CA GLY A 172 -1.43 -14.77 -5.26
C GLY A 172 -1.75 -15.79 -6.34
N VAL A 173 -0.75 -16.59 -6.72
CA VAL A 173 -0.85 -17.54 -7.85
C VAL A 173 -2.02 -18.51 -7.72
N ASN A 174 -2.33 -18.95 -6.49
CA ASN A 174 -3.43 -19.86 -6.23
C ASN A 174 -4.79 -19.23 -6.57
N HIS A 175 -5.01 -17.97 -6.18
CA HIS A 175 -6.27 -17.27 -6.46
C HIS A 175 -6.36 -16.79 -7.91
N LEU A 176 -5.25 -16.37 -8.51
CA LEU A 176 -5.21 -15.93 -9.91
C LEU A 176 -5.38 -17.10 -10.89
N THR A 177 -4.75 -18.24 -10.62
CA THR A 177 -4.62 -19.34 -11.61
C THR A 177 -4.86 -20.75 -11.08
N GLY A 178 -4.84 -20.97 -9.76
CA GLY A 178 -5.02 -22.28 -9.15
C GLY A 178 -6.48 -22.66 -8.89
N GLY A 179 -7.35 -21.66 -8.76
CA GLY A 179 -8.78 -21.83 -8.49
C GLY A 179 -9.64 -21.94 -9.74
N THR A 180 -10.91 -21.53 -9.61
CA THR A 180 -11.84 -21.49 -10.77
C THR A 180 -11.54 -20.29 -11.69
N LYS A 181 -12.02 -20.36 -12.94
CA LYS A 181 -11.94 -19.20 -13.84
C LYS A 181 -12.66 -17.96 -13.27
N LYS A 182 -13.76 -18.16 -12.53
CA LYS A 182 -14.51 -17.07 -11.90
C LYS A 182 -13.67 -16.44 -10.78
N GLU A 183 -13.10 -17.26 -9.91
CA GLU A 183 -12.18 -16.83 -8.84
C GLU A 183 -11.00 -16.02 -9.38
N GLY A 184 -10.31 -16.53 -10.41
CA GLY A 184 -9.18 -15.84 -11.03
C GLY A 184 -9.55 -14.48 -11.62
N ASN A 185 -10.70 -14.39 -12.31
CA ASN A 185 -11.19 -13.13 -12.86
C ASN A 185 -11.57 -12.12 -11.78
N VAL A 186 -12.26 -12.56 -10.73
CA VAL A 186 -12.66 -11.69 -9.62
C VAL A 186 -11.43 -11.21 -8.86
N THR A 187 -10.51 -12.12 -8.52
CA THR A 187 -9.24 -11.80 -7.87
C THR A 187 -8.44 -10.76 -8.66
N CYS A 188 -8.24 -11.00 -9.97
CA CYS A 188 -7.49 -10.09 -10.84
C CYS A 188 -8.15 -8.70 -10.91
N ARG A 189 -9.48 -8.64 -11.04
CA ARG A 189 -10.21 -7.37 -11.04
C ARG A 189 -10.09 -6.63 -9.71
N SER A 190 -10.24 -7.32 -8.58
CA SER A 190 -10.11 -6.71 -7.24
C SER A 190 -8.71 -6.16 -7.01
N MET A 191 -7.67 -6.91 -7.40
CA MET A 191 -6.29 -6.44 -7.34
C MET A 191 -6.07 -5.22 -8.24
N MET A 192 -6.57 -5.26 -9.49
CA MET A 192 -6.43 -4.15 -10.45
C MET A 192 -7.10 -2.87 -9.93
N ALA A 193 -8.32 -2.98 -9.39
CA ALA A 193 -9.04 -1.86 -8.78
C ALA A 193 -8.23 -1.23 -7.63
N LEU A 194 -7.79 -2.04 -6.67
CA LEU A 194 -6.97 -1.56 -5.55
C LEU A 194 -5.65 -0.93 -6.01
N CYS A 195 -4.96 -1.53 -6.99
CA CYS A 195 -3.71 -1.00 -7.53
C CYS A 195 -3.90 0.32 -8.30
N ASN A 196 -5.07 0.54 -8.89
CA ASN A 196 -5.47 1.79 -9.53
C ASN A 196 -6.25 2.73 -8.60
N LYS A 197 -6.15 2.52 -7.27
CA LYS A 197 -6.69 3.40 -6.21
C LYS A 197 -8.23 3.47 -6.20
N GLU A 198 -8.90 2.49 -6.77
CA GLU A 198 -10.35 2.34 -6.73
C GLU A 198 -10.78 1.58 -5.48
N ALA A 199 -12.02 1.81 -5.05
CA ALA A 199 -12.62 1.13 -3.91
C ALA A 199 -13.10 -0.27 -4.30
N ILE A 200 -12.99 -1.22 -3.38
CA ILE A 200 -13.64 -2.53 -3.49
C ILE A 200 -14.45 -2.83 -2.22
N GLU A 201 -15.55 -3.57 -2.39
CA GLU A 201 -16.30 -4.17 -1.29
C GLU A 201 -15.77 -5.59 -1.03
N VAL A 202 -15.43 -5.88 0.21
CA VAL A 202 -14.96 -7.20 0.65
C VAL A 202 -15.80 -7.70 1.81
N ALA A 203 -16.09 -8.99 1.82
CA ALA A 203 -16.70 -9.69 2.95
C ALA A 203 -15.66 -10.61 3.58
N ILE A 204 -15.52 -10.57 4.90
CA ILE A 204 -14.73 -11.53 5.65
C ILE A 204 -15.63 -12.69 6.10
N ASP A 205 -15.22 -13.94 5.87
CA ASP A 205 -15.94 -15.11 6.38
C ASP A 205 -16.05 -15.04 7.91
N ASP A 206 -17.28 -15.18 8.42
CA ASP A 206 -17.63 -15.03 9.84
C ASP A 206 -17.18 -13.70 10.48
N GLY A 207 -16.98 -12.66 9.67
CA GLY A 207 -16.45 -11.37 10.09
C GLY A 207 -17.25 -10.17 9.56
N SER A 208 -16.54 -9.08 9.29
CA SER A 208 -17.10 -7.79 8.87
C SER A 208 -17.23 -7.65 7.35
N LEU A 209 -18.13 -6.76 6.93
CA LEU A 209 -18.18 -6.20 5.58
C LEU A 209 -17.32 -4.93 5.53
N LEU A 210 -16.44 -4.81 4.54
CA LEU A 210 -15.52 -3.68 4.42
C LEU A 210 -15.60 -3.03 3.04
N ILE A 211 -15.46 -1.70 2.98
CA ILE A 211 -15.09 -0.98 1.76
C ILE A 211 -13.65 -0.49 1.95
N ILE A 212 -12.78 -0.87 1.03
CA ILE A 212 -11.34 -0.60 1.09
C ILE A 212 -10.94 0.19 -0.15
N GLN A 213 -10.23 1.30 0.05
CA GLN A 213 -9.65 2.11 -1.03
C GLN A 213 -8.28 2.64 -0.60
N ALA A 214 -7.28 2.52 -1.48
CA ALA A 214 -5.93 3.02 -1.19
C ALA A 214 -5.95 4.51 -0.82
N GLY A 215 -5.35 4.86 0.33
CA GLY A 215 -5.24 6.24 0.78
C GLY A 215 -6.54 6.84 1.35
N LYS A 216 -7.55 6.01 1.68
CA LYS A 216 -8.81 6.45 2.31
C LYS A 216 -9.09 5.67 3.58
N ALA A 217 -9.86 6.27 4.48
CA ALA A 217 -10.39 5.58 5.64
C ALA A 217 -11.21 4.34 5.22
N PRO A 218 -11.02 3.19 5.89
CA PRO A 218 -11.87 2.02 5.65
C PRO A 218 -13.29 2.27 6.16
N ILE A 219 -14.28 1.71 5.46
CA ILE A 219 -15.66 1.65 5.95
C ILE A 219 -15.93 0.22 6.42
N ILE A 220 -16.27 0.04 7.69
CA ILE A 220 -16.47 -1.25 8.34
C ILE A 220 -17.92 -1.36 8.80
N ASN A 221 -18.66 -2.33 8.27
CA ASN A 221 -20.10 -2.52 8.54
C ASN A 221 -20.91 -1.21 8.35
N GLY A 222 -20.53 -0.41 7.36
CA GLY A 222 -21.18 0.87 7.03
C GLY A 222 -20.71 2.08 7.84
N LEU A 223 -19.74 1.92 8.75
CA LEU A 223 -19.16 3.00 9.54
C LEU A 223 -17.75 3.33 9.05
N GLU A 224 -17.49 4.60 8.72
CA GLU A 224 -16.16 5.06 8.32
C GLU A 224 -15.26 5.21 9.56
N GLU A 225 -14.13 4.52 9.58
CA GLU A 225 -13.14 4.62 10.65
C GLU A 225 -12.46 5.98 10.63
N GLN A 226 -12.35 6.61 11.80
CA GLN A 226 -11.80 7.96 11.89
C GLN A 226 -10.36 7.98 12.41
N ARG A 227 -10.04 7.10 13.35
CA ARG A 227 -8.80 7.15 14.13
C ARG A 227 -8.22 5.77 14.38
N MET A 228 -6.89 5.73 14.38
CA MET A 228 -6.08 4.62 14.83
C MET A 228 -5.68 4.84 16.31
N ARG A 229 -5.80 3.83 17.18
CA ARG A 229 -5.41 3.96 18.60
C ARG A 229 -4.00 4.51 18.81
N VAL A 230 -3.86 5.27 19.91
CA VAL A 230 -2.56 5.78 20.38
C VAL A 230 -1.63 4.68 20.90
N GLY A 231 -2.17 3.51 21.22
CA GLY A 231 -1.48 2.34 21.74
C GLY A 231 -2.44 1.40 22.46
N CYS A 232 -1.97 0.26 22.96
CA CYS A 232 -2.79 -0.60 23.82
C CYS A 232 -3.12 0.11 25.15
N GLY A 233 -4.07 -0.43 25.92
CA GLY A 233 -4.50 0.19 27.18
C GLY A 233 -3.34 0.43 28.16
N SER A 234 -2.40 -0.51 28.24
CA SER A 234 -1.17 -0.32 29.04
C SER A 234 -0.27 0.83 28.56
N ALA A 235 -0.16 1.05 27.26
CA ALA A 235 0.66 2.13 26.70
C ALA A 235 0.00 3.49 26.98
N ALA A 236 -1.31 3.59 26.74
CA ALA A 236 -2.10 4.78 27.09
C ALA A 236 -1.96 5.11 28.58
N ILE A 237 -1.98 4.10 29.47
CA ILE A 237 -1.71 4.30 30.90
C ILE A 237 -0.36 4.99 31.11
N GLY A 238 0.72 4.48 30.50
CA GLY A 238 2.05 5.04 30.64
C GLY A 238 2.19 6.48 30.12
N ILE A 239 1.55 6.80 29.00
CA ILE A 239 1.61 8.11 28.34
C ILE A 239 0.89 9.19 29.16
N PHE A 240 -0.30 8.87 29.68
CA PHE A 240 -1.19 9.86 30.29
C PHE A 240 -1.19 9.86 31.83
N ALA A 241 -0.52 8.90 32.49
CA ALA A 241 -0.48 8.75 33.95
C ALA A 241 -0.29 10.06 34.74
N LYS A 242 0.71 10.87 34.37
CA LYS A 242 1.01 12.13 35.08
C LYS A 242 -0.12 13.16 34.98
N GLN A 243 -0.91 13.10 33.92
CA GLN A 243 -2.01 14.04 33.68
C GLN A 243 -3.28 13.65 34.44
N TRP A 244 -3.48 12.35 34.72
CA TRP A 244 -4.56 11.88 35.58
C TRP A 244 -4.22 11.93 37.08
N PHE A 245 -2.93 11.95 37.42
CA PHE A 245 -2.48 11.98 38.81
C PHE A 245 -3.07 13.19 39.57
N GLY A 246 -3.79 12.92 40.65
CA GLY A 246 -4.51 13.92 41.45
C GLY A 246 -5.94 14.19 40.97
N GLU A 247 -6.25 13.92 39.71
CA GLU A 247 -7.57 14.11 39.10
C GLU A 247 -8.47 12.87 39.23
N ALA A 248 -7.89 11.67 39.18
CA ALA A 248 -8.54 10.40 39.47
C ALA A 248 -7.70 9.56 40.45
N ASP A 249 -8.36 8.68 41.20
CA ASP A 249 -7.70 7.76 42.14
C ASP A 249 -7.39 6.42 41.46
N GLU A 250 -8.17 6.04 40.44
CA GLU A 250 -7.88 4.93 39.53
C GLU A 250 -8.26 5.29 38.09
N VAL A 251 -7.49 4.74 37.14
CA VAL A 251 -7.81 4.82 35.71
C VAL A 251 -7.71 3.43 35.09
N VAL A 252 -8.77 3.03 34.39
CA VAL A 252 -8.80 1.82 33.56
C VAL A 252 -8.86 2.23 32.09
N VAL A 253 -7.89 1.80 31.29
CA VAL A 253 -7.95 1.97 29.83
C VAL A 253 -8.31 0.63 29.19
N VAL A 254 -9.49 0.57 28.59
CA VAL A 254 -10.08 -0.64 27.99
C VAL A 254 -9.55 -0.83 26.57
N ASP A 255 -9.08 -2.04 26.29
CA ASP A 255 -8.49 -2.45 25.01
C ASP A 255 -8.67 -3.96 24.83
N ASP A 256 -8.91 -4.39 23.59
CA ASP A 256 -9.12 -5.79 23.23
C ASP A 256 -7.91 -6.69 23.54
N HIS A 257 -6.70 -6.16 23.38
CA HIS A 257 -5.48 -6.91 23.64
C HIS A 257 -5.02 -6.78 25.10
N ILE A 258 -4.85 -5.54 25.59
CA ILE A 258 -4.30 -5.27 26.93
C ILE A 258 -5.04 -4.11 27.59
N THR A 259 -5.96 -4.43 28.49
CA THR A 259 -6.56 -3.47 29.41
C THR A 259 -5.54 -3.06 30.48
N GLY A 260 -5.39 -1.74 30.67
CA GLY A 260 -4.44 -1.14 31.60
C GLY A 260 -5.13 -0.62 32.87
N VAL A 261 -4.49 -0.79 34.03
CA VAL A 261 -4.97 -0.27 35.34
C VAL A 261 -3.86 0.56 36.00
N LEU A 262 -4.11 1.85 36.23
CA LEU A 262 -3.08 2.83 36.55
C LEU A 262 -2.38 2.58 37.89
N SER A 263 -3.13 2.42 39.00
CA SER A 263 -2.55 2.33 40.34
C SER A 263 -1.65 1.10 40.54
N GLU A 264 -1.92 0.04 39.76
CA GLU A 264 -1.10 -1.16 39.73
C GLU A 264 0.09 -1.05 38.76
N HIS A 265 -0.10 -0.36 37.64
CA HIS A 265 0.90 -0.20 36.59
C HIS A 265 2.15 0.50 37.14
N GLN A 266 3.31 0.25 36.51
CA GLN A 266 4.58 0.86 36.93
C GLN A 266 4.51 2.40 36.95
N ALA A 267 3.74 3.00 36.04
CA ALA A 267 3.51 4.45 36.04
C ALA A 267 2.83 4.94 37.34
N GLY A 268 1.78 4.27 37.81
CA GLY A 268 1.14 4.61 39.08
C GLY A 268 2.06 4.36 40.29
N LYS A 269 2.87 3.29 40.26
CA LYS A 269 3.87 3.01 41.31
C LYS A 269 4.93 4.10 41.41
N VAL A 270 5.47 4.58 40.28
CA VAL A 270 6.45 5.67 40.25
C VAL A 270 5.83 7.00 40.70
N LEU A 271 4.54 7.21 40.46
CA LEU A 271 3.78 8.35 40.97
C LEU A 271 3.37 8.21 42.45
N ASN A 272 3.72 7.08 43.10
CA ASN A 272 3.30 6.74 44.46
C ASN A 272 1.78 6.77 44.65
N MET A 273 1.02 6.35 43.63
CA MET A 273 -0.43 6.22 43.76
C MET A 273 -0.78 5.12 44.77
N PRO A 274 -1.70 5.39 45.71
CA PRO A 274 -2.28 4.35 46.56
C PRO A 274 -2.90 3.25 45.69
N PRO A 275 -2.78 1.97 46.06
CA PRO A 275 -3.57 0.92 45.44
C PRO A 275 -5.07 1.20 45.58
N SER A 276 -5.84 0.97 44.54
CA SER A 276 -7.30 1.16 44.55
C SER A 276 -8.07 -0.04 45.10
N GLY A 277 -7.42 -1.21 45.21
CA GLY A 277 -8.10 -2.46 45.55
C GLY A 277 -9.02 -2.99 44.44
N ILE A 278 -8.99 -2.41 43.25
CA ILE A 278 -9.81 -2.85 42.11
C ILE A 278 -9.47 -4.29 41.71
N LYS A 279 -10.49 -5.08 41.42
CA LYS A 279 -10.39 -6.45 40.90
C LYS A 279 -10.95 -6.45 39.49
N MET A 280 -10.08 -6.72 38.52
CA MET A 280 -10.44 -6.78 37.11
C MET A 280 -10.67 -8.23 36.68
N SER A 281 -11.62 -8.40 35.76
CA SER A 281 -11.78 -9.64 35.01
C SER A 281 -10.54 -9.95 34.16
N GLY A 282 -10.43 -11.20 33.70
CA GLY A 282 -9.39 -11.64 32.77
C GLY A 282 -8.08 -12.07 33.44
N ARG A 283 -7.03 -12.20 32.63
CA ARG A 283 -5.73 -12.74 33.06
C ARG A 283 -4.72 -11.64 33.30
N ARG A 284 -4.32 -11.46 34.55
CA ARG A 284 -3.20 -10.60 34.93
C ARG A 284 -1.88 -11.14 34.36
N SER A 285 -1.15 -10.33 33.61
CA SER A 285 0.18 -10.69 33.09
C SER A 285 1.30 -10.09 33.94
N THR A 286 1.27 -8.77 34.11
CA THR A 286 2.16 -7.99 34.99
C THR A 286 1.29 -6.97 35.74
N PRO A 287 1.77 -6.35 36.83
CA PRO A 287 0.99 -5.35 37.56
C PRO A 287 0.38 -4.28 36.63
N GLY A 288 -0.94 -4.10 36.70
CA GLY A 288 -1.69 -3.16 35.87
C GLY A 288 -1.86 -3.53 34.39
N ARG A 289 -1.54 -4.77 33.98
CA ARG A 289 -1.73 -5.26 32.60
C ARG A 289 -2.54 -6.55 32.58
N TYR A 290 -3.72 -6.49 31.97
CA TYR A 290 -4.69 -7.57 31.93
C TYR A 290 -4.99 -7.95 30.47
N PHE A 291 -4.85 -9.24 30.17
CA PHE A 291 -5.21 -9.84 28.89
C PHE A 291 -6.56 -10.54 29.01
N GLN A 292 -7.25 -10.74 27.89
CA GLN A 292 -8.51 -11.50 27.85
C GLN A 292 -9.54 -10.96 28.85
N VAL A 293 -9.61 -9.63 28.95
CA VAL A 293 -10.62 -8.95 29.76
C VAL A 293 -11.98 -8.98 29.05
N ALA A 294 -11.94 -8.92 27.72
CA ALA A 294 -13.08 -9.08 26.83
C ALA A 294 -12.60 -9.65 25.50
N GLU A 295 -13.55 -10.11 24.68
CA GLU A 295 -13.28 -10.59 23.33
C GLU A 295 -13.25 -9.40 22.35
N PRO A 296 -12.54 -9.51 21.21
CA PRO A 296 -12.59 -8.50 20.16
C PRO A 296 -14.01 -8.31 19.61
N GLY A 297 -14.39 -7.05 19.33
CA GLY A 297 -15.74 -6.70 18.91
C GLY A 297 -15.90 -5.27 18.41
N SER A 298 -17.14 -4.75 18.49
CA SER A 298 -17.54 -3.43 17.97
C SER A 298 -17.92 -2.41 19.06
N GLY A 299 -17.75 -2.78 20.33
CA GLY A 299 -17.94 -1.96 21.52
C GLY A 299 -16.65 -1.24 21.95
N TRP A 300 -16.55 -0.95 23.25
CA TRP A 300 -15.49 -0.10 23.82
C TRP A 300 -14.08 -0.56 23.47
N GLY A 301 -13.25 0.34 22.92
CA GLY A 301 -11.83 0.05 22.65
C GLY A 301 -11.59 -1.18 21.78
N GLY A 302 -12.50 -1.48 20.85
CA GLY A 302 -12.39 -2.63 19.95
C GLY A 302 -12.84 -3.96 20.56
N THR A 303 -13.51 -3.95 21.71
CA THR A 303 -14.00 -5.15 22.42
C THR A 303 -15.47 -5.44 22.12
N ASP A 304 -16.02 -6.54 22.64
CA ASP A 304 -17.47 -6.80 22.66
C ASP A 304 -18.21 -6.11 23.83
N ILE A 305 -17.51 -5.29 24.63
CA ILE A 305 -18.05 -4.63 25.82
C ILE A 305 -18.98 -3.47 25.42
N LYS A 306 -20.20 -3.48 25.97
CA LYS A 306 -21.15 -2.35 25.91
C LYS A 306 -21.23 -1.56 27.21
N ASP A 307 -21.08 -2.25 28.34
CA ASP A 307 -21.02 -1.65 29.67
C ASP A 307 -19.60 -1.85 30.22
N PRO A 308 -18.77 -0.79 30.28
CA PRO A 308 -17.40 -0.90 30.75
C PRO A 308 -17.29 -1.30 32.23
N LEU A 309 -18.34 -1.15 33.05
CA LEU A 309 -18.28 -1.58 34.45
C LEU A 309 -18.35 -3.12 34.58
N SER A 310 -18.82 -3.82 33.55
CA SER A 310 -18.94 -5.30 33.55
C SER A 310 -17.61 -6.04 33.67
N ILE A 311 -16.48 -5.37 33.41
CA ILE A 311 -15.13 -5.94 33.53
C ILE A 311 -14.48 -5.72 34.91
N ILE A 312 -15.22 -5.12 35.84
CA ILE A 312 -14.80 -4.94 37.22
C ILE A 312 -15.52 -5.97 38.09
N GLU A 313 -14.78 -6.93 38.64
CA GLU A 313 -15.31 -7.96 39.54
C GLU A 313 -15.63 -7.42 40.95
N GLY A 314 -15.06 -6.26 41.30
CA GLY A 314 -15.34 -5.53 42.53
C GLY A 314 -14.12 -4.79 43.07
N PHE A 315 -14.21 -4.38 44.33
CA PHE A 315 -13.14 -3.69 45.05
C PHE A 315 -12.84 -4.40 46.37
N ASP A 316 -11.59 -4.41 46.79
CA ASP A 316 -11.18 -4.89 48.10
C ASP A 316 -11.59 -3.88 49.19
N PRO A 317 -12.51 -4.24 50.12
CA PRO A 317 -13.00 -3.32 51.13
C PRO A 317 -11.95 -2.93 52.19
N GLU A 318 -10.82 -3.63 52.27
CA GLU A 318 -9.72 -3.24 53.15
C GLU A 318 -8.82 -2.15 52.53
N VAL A 319 -8.95 -1.91 51.21
CA VAL A 319 -8.09 -1.01 50.43
C VAL A 319 -8.88 0.14 49.82
N ALA A 320 -10.05 -0.13 49.24
CA ALA A 320 -10.92 0.86 48.63
C ALA A 320 -11.72 1.67 49.67
N TRP A 321 -12.22 2.84 49.26
CA TRP A 321 -12.99 3.73 50.14
C TRP A 321 -14.18 4.37 49.40
N PRO A 322 -15.29 4.67 50.11
CA PRO A 322 -16.38 5.48 49.56
C PRO A 322 -15.86 6.85 49.11
N GLY A 323 -16.26 7.29 47.92
CA GLY A 323 -15.78 8.52 47.29
C GLY A 323 -14.55 8.37 46.39
N MET A 324 -13.98 7.17 46.26
CA MET A 324 -12.89 6.90 45.30
C MET A 324 -13.33 7.23 43.87
N ARG A 325 -12.47 7.95 43.14
CA ARG A 325 -12.73 8.45 41.79
C ARG A 325 -12.13 7.53 40.73
N LEU A 326 -12.97 6.96 39.88
CA LEU A 326 -12.60 6.03 38.81
C LEU A 326 -12.86 6.67 37.45
N LEU A 327 -11.83 6.72 36.60
CA LEU A 327 -11.98 6.99 35.17
C LEU A 327 -11.86 5.69 34.38
N MET A 328 -12.78 5.44 33.46
CA MET A 328 -12.61 4.41 32.43
C MET A 328 -12.64 5.07 31.06
N THR A 329 -11.75 4.66 30.15
CA THR A 329 -11.71 5.20 28.79
C THR A 329 -11.14 4.20 27.79
N SER A 330 -11.43 4.37 26.50
CA SER A 330 -10.80 3.60 25.42
C SER A 330 -9.43 4.17 25.02
N THR A 331 -8.71 3.43 24.19
CA THR A 331 -7.40 3.82 23.64
C THR A 331 -7.47 4.91 22.56
N THR A 332 -8.68 5.29 22.13
CA THR A 332 -8.94 6.42 21.22
C THR A 332 -9.54 7.65 21.93
N GLY A 333 -9.95 7.49 23.19
CA GLY A 333 -10.68 8.51 23.95
C GLY A 333 -12.09 8.80 23.41
N GLU A 334 -12.58 8.02 22.45
CA GLU A 334 -13.95 8.13 21.92
C GLU A 334 -14.98 7.68 22.96
N ASP A 335 -14.57 6.73 23.80
CA ASP A 335 -15.35 6.21 24.90
C ASP A 335 -14.73 6.63 26.23
N ALA A 336 -15.55 7.17 27.13
CA ALA A 336 -15.13 7.41 28.51
C ALA A 336 -16.32 7.52 29.47
N ILE A 337 -16.14 7.04 30.70
CA ILE A 337 -17.04 7.26 31.84
C ILE A 337 -16.24 7.64 33.07
N TYR A 338 -16.89 8.37 33.97
CA TYR A 338 -16.33 8.72 35.26
C TYR A 338 -17.28 8.31 36.37
N CYS A 339 -16.75 7.59 37.35
CA CYS A 339 -17.52 7.04 38.45
C CYS A 339 -16.93 7.47 39.79
N VAL A 340 -17.80 7.53 40.79
CA VAL A 340 -17.41 7.65 42.19
C VAL A 340 -17.97 6.45 42.94
N LEU A 341 -17.16 5.81 43.80
CA LEU A 341 -17.63 4.69 44.61
C LEU A 341 -18.63 5.18 45.67
N ASP A 342 -19.77 4.51 45.78
CA ASP A 342 -20.75 4.72 46.86
C ASP A 342 -20.30 4.11 48.20
N GLU A 343 -21.15 4.17 49.22
CA GLU A 343 -20.89 3.61 50.56
C GLU A 343 -20.74 2.07 50.52
N GLU A 344 -21.32 1.40 49.52
CA GLU A 344 -21.18 -0.03 49.28
C GLU A 344 -20.03 -0.37 48.31
N LEU A 345 -19.15 0.60 47.99
CA LEU A 345 -18.02 0.49 47.07
C LEU A 345 -18.40 0.13 45.64
N ARG A 346 -19.61 0.50 45.20
CA ARG A 346 -20.07 0.33 43.82
C ARG A 346 -19.80 1.59 43.02
N PRO A 347 -19.27 1.48 41.79
CA PRO A 347 -19.07 2.63 40.93
C PRO A 347 -20.41 3.20 40.48
N VAL A 348 -20.67 4.46 40.80
CA VAL A 348 -21.82 5.22 40.33
C VAL A 348 -21.34 6.28 39.35
N GLU A 349 -21.87 6.27 38.13
CA GLU A 349 -21.53 7.25 37.11
C GLU A 349 -21.92 8.68 37.54
N THR A 350 -21.01 9.62 37.34
CA THR A 350 -21.19 11.05 37.67
C THR A 350 -20.57 11.94 36.61
N ASP A 351 -20.82 13.24 36.67
CA ASP A 351 -20.25 14.20 35.72
C ASP A 351 -18.72 14.21 35.77
N MET A 352 -18.09 13.84 34.65
CA MET A 352 -16.63 13.85 34.53
C MET A 352 -16.06 15.27 34.72
N PRO A 353 -15.10 15.48 35.64
CA PRO A 353 -14.40 16.74 35.82
C PRO A 353 -13.73 17.26 34.55
N GLN A 354 -13.67 18.59 34.40
CA GLN A 354 -13.11 19.21 33.18
C GLN A 354 -11.64 18.83 32.95
N ALA A 355 -10.85 18.66 34.00
CA ALA A 355 -9.46 18.24 33.88
C ALA A 355 -9.35 16.85 33.22
N LEU A 356 -10.18 15.89 33.62
CA LEU A 356 -10.20 14.55 33.02
C LEU A 356 -10.73 14.58 31.57
N LYS A 357 -11.76 15.39 31.28
CA LYS A 357 -12.26 15.59 29.90
C LYS A 357 -11.16 16.08 28.96
N ILE A 358 -10.29 16.99 29.43
CA ILE A 358 -9.15 17.47 28.65
C ILE A 358 -8.17 16.32 28.36
N VAL A 359 -7.87 15.47 29.35
CA VAL A 359 -6.94 14.35 29.13
C VAL A 359 -7.54 13.31 28.20
N VAL A 360 -8.82 12.96 28.34
CA VAL A 360 -9.53 12.07 27.40
C VAL A 360 -9.48 12.64 25.97
N GLY A 361 -9.75 13.94 25.80
CA GLY A 361 -9.59 14.61 24.51
C GLY A 361 -8.17 14.49 23.94
N ARG A 362 -7.15 14.62 24.79
CA ARG A 362 -5.74 14.44 24.41
C ARG A 362 -5.39 13.03 23.95
N ILE A 363 -6.09 12.00 24.43
CA ILE A 363 -5.90 10.62 23.90
C ILE A 363 -6.19 10.64 22.40
N GLY A 364 -7.35 11.18 22.01
CA GLY A 364 -7.74 11.30 20.62
C GLY A 364 -6.87 12.26 19.80
N GLU A 365 -6.32 13.33 20.40
CA GLU A 365 -5.35 14.22 19.73
C GLU A 365 -4.02 13.52 19.38
N ASN A 366 -3.68 12.43 20.09
CA ASN A 366 -2.50 11.62 19.82
C ASN A 366 -2.80 10.39 18.94
N CYS A 367 -4.03 10.28 18.43
CA CYS A 367 -4.40 9.32 17.40
C CYS A 367 -4.17 9.89 16.00
N GLU A 368 -3.75 9.05 15.07
CA GLU A 368 -3.63 9.41 13.66
C GLU A 368 -4.94 9.08 12.90
N PRO A 369 -5.27 9.79 11.81
CA PRO A 369 -6.41 9.45 10.97
C PRO A 369 -6.28 8.03 10.39
N SER A 370 -7.37 7.26 10.42
CA SER A 370 -7.40 5.92 9.85
C SER A 370 -7.22 5.92 8.33
N LEU A 371 -6.41 5.00 7.83
CA LEU A 371 -6.13 4.81 6.42
C LEU A 371 -6.14 3.33 6.02
N SER A 372 -6.57 3.05 4.79
CA SER A 372 -6.29 1.81 4.08
C SER A 372 -5.05 1.99 3.19
N THR A 373 -3.95 1.31 3.52
CA THR A 373 -2.75 1.27 2.67
C THR A 373 -2.83 0.06 1.76
N VAL A 374 -2.45 0.23 0.48
CA VAL A 374 -2.36 -0.87 -0.48
C VAL A 374 -0.95 -0.92 -1.05
N LEU A 375 -0.26 -2.04 -0.82
CA LEU A 375 1.06 -2.29 -1.40
C LEU A 375 0.94 -3.38 -2.46
N PHE A 376 1.32 -3.08 -3.70
CA PHE A 376 1.49 -4.12 -4.71
C PHE A 376 2.81 -4.85 -4.48
N MET A 377 2.79 -6.18 -4.53
CA MET A 377 3.96 -7.02 -4.37
C MET A 377 4.02 -8.06 -5.50
N GLY A 378 5.14 -8.10 -6.23
CA GLY A 378 5.30 -8.99 -7.38
C GLY A 378 6.72 -9.46 -7.60
N GLY A 379 6.88 -10.72 -8.03
CA GLY A 379 8.16 -11.28 -8.45
C GLY A 379 8.44 -11.04 -9.93
N ALA A 380 9.52 -10.33 -10.27
CA ALA A 380 10.01 -10.24 -11.64
C ALA A 380 10.65 -11.57 -12.06
N GLY A 381 9.90 -12.35 -12.83
CA GLY A 381 10.25 -13.69 -13.29
C GLY A 381 11.47 -13.75 -14.23
N GLY A 382 11.89 -14.95 -14.60
CA GLY A 382 12.99 -15.15 -15.57
C GLY A 382 12.69 -14.50 -16.93
N SER A 383 11.45 -14.58 -17.37
CA SER A 383 10.94 -14.01 -18.62
C SER A 383 11.11 -12.49 -18.71
N LEU A 384 10.64 -11.77 -17.69
CA LEU A 384 10.77 -10.32 -17.61
C LEU A 384 12.25 -9.91 -17.62
N ARG A 385 13.09 -10.62 -16.84
CA ARG A 385 14.52 -10.34 -16.76
C ARG A 385 15.26 -10.65 -18.07
N ALA A 386 14.78 -11.58 -18.89
CA ALA A 386 15.37 -11.88 -20.20
C ALA A 386 15.19 -10.71 -21.19
N GLY A 387 14.13 -9.91 -21.04
CA GLY A 387 13.98 -8.66 -21.78
C GLY A 387 14.98 -7.57 -21.38
N VAL A 388 15.66 -7.72 -20.24
CA VAL A 388 16.67 -6.77 -19.77
C VAL A 388 18.07 -7.21 -20.18
N THR A 389 18.37 -8.51 -20.07
CA THR A 389 19.69 -9.10 -20.31
C THR A 389 19.60 -10.52 -20.84
N GLU A 390 20.59 -10.92 -21.63
CA GLU A 390 20.73 -12.30 -22.13
C GLU A 390 20.85 -13.34 -21.00
N ASN A 391 21.40 -12.96 -19.83
CA ASN A 391 21.53 -13.86 -18.68
C ASN A 391 20.82 -13.30 -17.43
N PRO A 392 19.55 -13.68 -17.18
CA PRO A 392 18.71 -13.13 -16.10
C PRO A 392 19.29 -13.12 -14.69
N VAL A 393 20.22 -14.04 -14.39
CA VAL A 393 20.85 -14.11 -13.06
C VAL A 393 21.77 -12.91 -12.81
N HIS A 394 22.37 -12.31 -13.85
CA HIS A 394 23.26 -11.16 -13.72
C HIS A 394 22.50 -9.92 -13.26
N LEU A 395 21.33 -9.63 -13.84
CA LEU A 395 20.45 -8.57 -13.38
C LEU A 395 20.06 -8.76 -11.90
N THR A 396 19.73 -9.99 -11.50
CA THR A 396 19.38 -10.30 -10.12
C THR A 396 20.52 -10.00 -9.15
N ARG A 397 21.76 -10.37 -9.53
CA ARG A 397 22.97 -10.06 -8.76
C ARG A 397 23.24 -8.54 -8.72
N SER A 398 23.00 -7.84 -9.83
CA SER A 398 23.17 -6.39 -9.95
C SER A 398 22.23 -5.62 -9.02
N VAL A 399 20.94 -5.99 -9.01
CA VAL A 399 19.94 -5.42 -8.07
C VAL A 399 20.34 -5.70 -6.63
N ARG A 400 20.73 -6.94 -6.30
CA ARG A 400 21.19 -7.29 -4.95
C ARG A 400 22.42 -6.50 -4.50
N ARG A 401 23.35 -6.22 -5.42
CA ARG A 401 24.55 -5.38 -5.18
C ARG A 401 24.26 -3.89 -5.21
N ARG A 402 23.01 -3.47 -5.44
CA ARG A 402 22.58 -2.07 -5.59
C ARG A 402 23.27 -1.32 -6.74
N LEU A 403 23.75 -2.06 -7.75
CA LEU A 403 24.26 -1.48 -9.00
C LEU A 403 23.09 -1.10 -9.92
N THR A 404 22.01 -1.87 -9.88
CA THR A 404 20.76 -1.58 -10.58
C THR A 404 19.69 -1.12 -9.61
N ARG A 405 19.15 0.07 -9.85
CA ARG A 405 17.97 0.58 -9.16
C ARG A 405 16.71 0.04 -9.85
N VAL A 406 15.75 -0.39 -9.04
CA VAL A 406 14.43 -0.82 -9.51
C VAL A 406 13.41 0.23 -9.10
N THR A 407 12.54 0.62 -10.03
CA THR A 407 11.35 1.44 -9.78
C THR A 407 10.13 0.81 -10.43
N MET A 408 8.94 1.27 -10.07
CA MET A 408 7.69 0.91 -10.74
C MET A 408 6.89 2.18 -11.02
N GLY A 409 6.72 2.53 -12.29
CA GLY A 409 6.11 3.81 -12.65
C GLY A 409 6.97 5.00 -12.19
N GLY A 410 8.28 4.80 -12.03
CA GLY A 410 9.20 5.74 -11.40
C GLY A 410 9.16 5.73 -9.86
N ALA A 411 8.10 5.23 -9.22
CA ALA A 411 8.00 5.19 -7.76
C ALA A 411 9.10 4.30 -7.14
N PRO A 412 9.63 4.66 -5.95
CA PRO A 412 10.59 3.82 -5.27
C PRO A 412 9.95 2.50 -4.84
N VAL A 413 10.73 1.41 -4.89
CA VAL A 413 10.27 0.10 -4.45
C VAL A 413 11.17 -0.46 -3.35
N TYR A 414 10.57 -1.24 -2.45
CA TYR A 414 11.32 -2.11 -1.57
C TYR A 414 11.56 -3.45 -2.27
N VAL A 415 12.83 -3.77 -2.53
CA VAL A 415 13.23 -5.07 -3.09
C VAL A 415 13.53 -6.02 -1.94
N TRP A 416 12.76 -7.11 -1.84
CA TRP A 416 12.94 -8.11 -0.80
C TRP A 416 14.29 -8.82 -0.94
N PRO A 417 15.01 -9.06 0.18
CA PRO A 417 16.25 -9.80 0.14
C PRO A 417 15.98 -11.27 -0.21
N GLY A 418 16.81 -11.86 -1.07
CA GLY A 418 16.69 -13.27 -1.43
C GLY A 418 17.10 -13.58 -2.86
N GLY A 419 16.62 -14.71 -3.35
CA GLY A 419 16.72 -15.09 -4.76
C GLY A 419 15.62 -14.42 -5.59
N GLY A 420 15.94 -14.03 -6.83
CA GLY A 420 15.02 -13.31 -7.70
C GLY A 420 14.94 -11.81 -7.39
N ILE A 421 13.96 -11.14 -8.00
CA ILE A 421 13.67 -9.73 -7.78
C ILE A 421 12.19 -9.64 -7.39
N THR A 422 11.92 -9.58 -6.09
CA THR A 422 10.56 -9.36 -5.57
C THR A 422 10.46 -7.91 -5.13
N ALA A 423 9.66 -7.13 -5.83
CA ALA A 423 9.46 -5.72 -5.56
C ALA A 423 8.12 -5.49 -4.85
N MET A 424 8.12 -4.57 -3.89
CA MET A 424 6.93 -4.06 -3.21
C MET A 424 6.88 -2.55 -3.39
N VAL A 425 5.73 -2.04 -3.84
CA VAL A 425 5.51 -0.62 -4.11
C VAL A 425 4.22 -0.17 -3.44
N ASP A 426 4.26 1.03 -2.86
CA ASP A 426 3.06 1.73 -2.41
C ASP A 426 2.34 2.34 -3.61
N VAL A 427 1.10 1.90 -3.86
CA VAL A 427 0.33 2.32 -5.02
C VAL A 427 0.02 3.83 -4.95
N MET A 428 -0.01 4.41 -3.75
CA MET A 428 -0.19 5.84 -3.57
C MET A 428 1.01 6.65 -4.05
N GLN A 429 2.19 6.06 -4.23
CA GLN A 429 3.37 6.74 -4.79
C GLN A 429 3.46 6.66 -6.31
N MET A 430 2.63 5.83 -6.95
CA MET A 430 2.62 5.66 -8.40
C MET A 430 1.67 6.64 -9.10
N PRO A 431 1.90 6.95 -10.39
CA PRO A 431 0.92 7.65 -11.22
C PRO A 431 -0.43 6.90 -11.29
N ASP A 432 -1.51 7.63 -11.54
CA ASP A 432 -2.83 7.02 -11.69
C ASP A 432 -2.91 6.14 -12.94
N GLN A 433 -3.73 5.08 -12.85
CA GLN A 433 -3.96 4.11 -13.93
C GLN A 433 -2.66 3.45 -14.40
N SER A 434 -1.78 3.10 -13.45
CA SER A 434 -0.50 2.45 -13.73
C SER A 434 -0.62 0.96 -14.04
N PHE A 435 -1.70 0.30 -13.60
CA PHE A 435 -1.84 -1.15 -13.67
C PHE A 435 -2.87 -1.58 -14.71
N GLY A 436 -2.56 -2.66 -15.42
CA GLY A 436 -3.47 -3.34 -16.34
C GLY A 436 -3.61 -4.82 -16.04
N HIS A 437 -4.17 -5.57 -16.98
CA HIS A 437 -4.30 -7.02 -16.88
C HIS A 437 -4.16 -7.72 -18.24
N VAL A 438 -4.12 -9.05 -18.20
CA VAL A 438 -4.29 -9.92 -19.38
C VAL A 438 -5.43 -10.92 -19.15
N PRO A 439 -6.06 -11.47 -20.21
CA PRO A 439 -7.24 -12.32 -20.08
C PRO A 439 -6.97 -13.66 -19.39
N THR A 440 -5.73 -14.14 -19.45
CA THR A 440 -5.23 -15.19 -18.55
C THR A 440 -4.90 -14.48 -17.23
N PRO A 441 -5.72 -14.61 -16.17
CA PRO A 441 -5.70 -13.66 -15.05
C PRO A 441 -4.29 -13.43 -14.48
N ALA A 442 -3.77 -12.23 -14.73
CA ALA A 442 -2.49 -11.75 -14.24
C ALA A 442 -2.47 -10.22 -14.34
N ILE A 443 -1.81 -9.59 -13.38
CA ILE A 443 -1.63 -8.14 -13.36
C ILE A 443 -0.51 -7.75 -14.30
N VAL A 444 -0.71 -6.65 -15.01
CA VAL A 444 0.31 -5.97 -15.78
C VAL A 444 0.75 -4.75 -14.99
N ALA A 445 2.03 -4.65 -14.67
CA ALA A 445 2.57 -3.53 -13.89
C ALA A 445 3.87 -2.99 -14.51
N PRO A 446 4.12 -1.67 -14.42
CA PRO A 446 5.36 -1.07 -14.91
C PRO A 446 6.53 -1.48 -14.03
N ILE A 447 7.70 -1.68 -14.62
CA ILE A 447 8.95 -1.89 -13.88
C ILE A 447 10.11 -1.32 -14.69
N GLU A 448 11.01 -0.62 -14.01
CA GLU A 448 12.17 -0.02 -14.64
C GLU A 448 13.47 -0.42 -13.92
N PHE A 449 14.53 -0.64 -14.70
CA PHE A 449 15.87 -0.98 -14.21
C PHE A 449 16.87 0.08 -14.67
N THR A 450 17.38 0.87 -13.73
CA THR A 450 18.33 1.96 -14.01
C THR A 450 19.71 1.61 -13.48
N LEU A 451 20.74 1.79 -14.31
CA LEU A 451 22.14 1.54 -13.97
C LEU A 451 23.09 2.30 -14.91
N ALA A 452 24.39 2.30 -14.63
CA ALA A 452 25.38 2.85 -15.56
C ALA A 452 25.43 2.02 -16.85
N ARG A 453 25.63 2.68 -17.99
CA ARG A 453 25.69 2.00 -19.30
C ARG A 453 26.81 0.95 -19.38
N SER A 454 27.94 1.21 -18.73
CA SER A 454 29.05 0.25 -18.61
C SER A 454 28.60 -1.03 -17.90
N ASP A 455 27.89 -0.89 -16.77
CA ASP A 455 27.42 -2.01 -15.97
C ASP A 455 26.33 -2.79 -16.72
N TYR A 456 25.51 -2.09 -17.51
CA TYR A 456 24.53 -2.70 -18.41
C TYR A 456 25.18 -3.56 -19.49
N ALA A 457 26.27 -3.09 -20.08
CA ALA A 457 27.04 -3.88 -21.04
C ALA A 457 27.69 -5.11 -20.36
N GLU A 458 28.29 -4.93 -19.18
CA GLU A 458 28.96 -6.00 -18.44
C GLU A 458 28.01 -7.13 -18.03
N LEU A 459 26.77 -6.80 -17.64
CA LEU A 459 25.79 -7.82 -17.28
C LEU A 459 25.24 -8.62 -18.48
N GLY A 460 25.58 -8.23 -19.73
CA GLY A 460 25.05 -8.81 -20.96
C GLY A 460 23.71 -8.19 -21.36
N GLY A 461 23.58 -6.87 -21.21
CA GLY A 461 22.40 -6.12 -21.65
C GLY A 461 22.25 -6.10 -23.17
N HIS A 462 21.04 -5.86 -23.64
CA HIS A 462 20.70 -5.74 -25.06
C HIS A 462 21.18 -4.41 -25.65
N THR A 463 22.49 -4.16 -25.65
CA THR A 463 23.10 -2.86 -26.01
C THR A 463 22.76 -2.38 -27.42
N GLY A 464 22.47 -3.31 -28.35
CA GLY A 464 22.03 -2.99 -29.70
C GLY A 464 20.62 -2.41 -29.81
N HIS A 465 19.84 -2.42 -28.72
CA HIS A 465 18.47 -1.88 -28.63
C HIS A 465 18.40 -0.60 -27.80
N VAL A 466 19.55 -0.03 -27.43
CA VAL A 466 19.62 1.22 -26.67
C VAL A 466 19.24 2.39 -27.58
N THR A 467 18.28 3.21 -27.14
CA THR A 467 17.81 4.42 -27.82
C THR A 467 18.00 5.63 -26.92
N SER A 468 18.27 6.81 -27.48
CA SER A 468 18.44 8.02 -26.69
C SER A 468 17.11 8.51 -26.11
N LEU A 469 17.17 9.21 -24.97
CA LEU A 469 16.00 9.90 -24.42
C LEU A 469 15.41 10.90 -25.43
N GLU A 470 16.27 11.62 -26.17
CA GLU A 470 15.87 12.61 -27.17
C GLU A 470 15.02 11.98 -28.28
N ASP A 471 15.44 10.82 -28.81
CA ASP A 471 14.69 10.10 -29.86
C ASP A 471 13.30 9.65 -29.37
N ILE A 472 13.21 9.15 -28.13
CA ILE A 472 11.93 8.74 -27.54
C ILE A 472 11.00 9.94 -27.40
N LEU A 473 11.52 11.09 -26.97
CA LEU A 473 10.70 12.28 -26.81
C LEU A 473 10.26 12.87 -28.15
N ALA A 474 11.09 12.75 -29.18
CA ALA A 474 10.71 13.11 -30.54
C ALA A 474 9.60 12.18 -31.08
N GLU A 475 9.80 10.86 -30.96
CA GLU A 475 8.84 9.84 -31.43
C GLU A 475 7.48 9.96 -30.72
N PHE A 476 7.47 10.22 -29.41
CA PHE A 476 6.26 10.26 -28.59
C PHE A 476 5.76 11.69 -28.26
N SER A 477 6.29 12.72 -28.92
CA SER A 477 5.97 14.13 -28.65
C SER A 477 4.48 14.45 -28.63
N GLU A 478 3.68 13.84 -29.52
CA GLU A 478 2.23 14.06 -29.63
C GLU A 478 1.37 13.04 -28.87
N THR A 479 1.95 11.93 -28.41
CA THR A 479 1.17 10.78 -27.90
C THR A 479 1.49 10.38 -26.47
N ALA A 480 2.64 10.78 -25.93
CA ALA A 480 2.96 10.52 -24.53
C ALA A 480 2.11 11.39 -23.59
N ARG A 481 1.71 10.79 -22.47
CA ARG A 481 1.14 11.53 -21.33
C ARG A 481 2.28 12.01 -20.45
N ARG A 482 2.31 13.30 -20.14
CA ARG A 482 3.27 13.87 -19.21
C ARG A 482 2.63 13.99 -17.83
N GLU A 483 3.30 13.45 -16.83
CA GLU A 483 2.88 13.47 -15.44
C GLU A 483 3.85 14.32 -14.62
N ILE A 484 3.31 15.18 -13.76
CA ILE A 484 4.12 15.97 -12.83
C ILE A 484 4.75 15.00 -11.82
N TRP A 485 6.06 15.10 -11.64
CA TRP A 485 6.76 14.29 -10.67
C TRP A 485 6.29 14.60 -9.26
N ARG A 486 6.04 13.55 -8.47
CA ARG A 486 5.66 13.71 -7.06
C ARG A 486 6.87 14.16 -6.25
N PRO A 487 6.83 15.34 -5.61
CA PRO A 487 7.99 15.87 -4.91
C PRO A 487 8.42 15.00 -3.72
N ASP A 488 7.48 14.29 -3.09
CA ASP A 488 7.78 13.38 -1.96
C ASP A 488 8.49 12.09 -2.39
N ASN A 489 8.50 11.77 -3.69
CA ASN A 489 9.24 10.63 -4.21
C ASN A 489 10.68 11.05 -4.59
N PRO A 490 11.71 10.24 -4.26
CA PRO A 490 13.06 10.48 -4.75
C PRO A 490 13.10 10.27 -6.26
N TRP A 491 13.64 11.23 -7.00
CA TRP A 491 13.71 11.16 -8.46
C TRP A 491 14.31 9.83 -8.93
N PRO A 492 13.76 9.17 -9.97
CA PRO A 492 14.09 7.78 -10.29
C PRO A 492 15.56 7.52 -10.64
N LEU A 493 16.30 8.54 -11.09
CA LEU A 493 17.72 8.42 -11.43
C LEU A 493 18.67 8.78 -10.27
N THR A 494 18.17 9.42 -9.21
CA THR A 494 19.00 9.79 -8.04
C THR A 494 19.51 8.54 -7.32
N LYS A 495 20.79 8.43 -6.98
CA LYS A 495 21.23 7.36 -6.07
C LYS A 495 20.66 7.64 -4.68
N ASN A 496 20.01 6.65 -4.06
CA ASN A 496 19.67 6.77 -2.64
C ASN A 496 20.98 7.01 -1.87
N GLY A 497 21.02 8.11 -1.11
CA GLY A 497 22.12 8.37 -0.19
C GLY A 497 22.31 7.16 0.71
N THR A 498 23.55 6.66 0.76
CA THR A 498 23.95 5.53 1.61
C THR A 498 23.73 5.83 3.08
#